data_AF-A0A0G0S0Y8-F1
#
_entry.id   AF-A0A0G0S0Y8-F1
#
_cell.length_a   1.000
_cell.length_b   1.000
_cell.length_c   1.000
_cell.angle_alpha   90.00
_cell.angle_beta   90.00
_cell.angle_gamma   90.00
#
_symmetry.space_group_name_H-M   'P 1'
#
loop_
_entity.id
_entity.type
_entity.pdbx_description
1 polymer ?
#
loop_
_entity_poly.entity_id
_entity_poly.type
_entity_poly.pdbx_seq_one_letter_code
_entity_poly.pdbx_strand_id
1 'polypeptide(L)'
;MSNNNFLTDLKNEYRKTNATLHLKTSGWSDVAKKIDTKEPFYKRIFLSGFARVSLAVLALLIIFFGTYQIALAALPGDPFYSVKILSEKIIEETSGSNQVVIDHRADEIIDLSKEREVNGQNLEQVVAEYKENVDQAKENFEATGESNADFENKLNEQHSEFERISSDNPDIEEEIEDAKEASDTEEHETDD
;
A
#
# COMPACT_ATOMS: atom_id res chain seq x y z
N MET A 1 -22.74 -47.00 61.36
CA MET A 1 -23.76 -46.25 60.60
C MET A 1 -23.10 -45.73 59.33
N SER A 2 -23.62 -46.09 58.16
CA SER A 2 -22.94 -45.89 56.88
C SER A 2 -23.07 -44.44 56.39
N ASN A 3 -21.95 -43.83 55.95
CA ASN A 3 -21.81 -42.43 55.54
C ASN A 3 -22.86 -41.97 54.49
N ASN A 4 -23.37 -42.92 53.69
CA ASN A 4 -24.39 -42.67 52.68
C ASN A 4 -25.75 -42.27 53.26
N ASN A 5 -26.12 -42.78 54.44
CA ASN A 5 -27.40 -42.42 55.05
C ASN A 5 -27.34 -40.99 55.60
N PHE A 6 -26.22 -40.61 56.23
CA PHE A 6 -26.02 -39.26 56.75
C PHE A 6 -26.06 -38.19 55.65
N LEU A 7 -25.35 -38.41 54.53
CA LEU A 7 -25.36 -37.46 53.41
C LEU A 7 -26.73 -37.37 52.72
N THR A 8 -27.46 -38.48 52.67
CA THR A 8 -28.82 -38.52 52.08
C THR A 8 -29.81 -37.77 52.97
N ASP A 9 -29.71 -37.93 54.29
CA ASP A 9 -30.54 -37.23 55.27
C ASP A 9 -30.25 -35.73 55.23
N LEU A 10 -28.97 -35.33 55.21
CA LEU A 10 -28.56 -33.92 55.13
C LEU A 10 -29.03 -33.26 53.83
N LYS A 11 -28.97 -33.97 52.71
CA LYS A 11 -29.48 -33.48 51.42
C LYS A 11 -31.00 -33.31 51.44
N ASN A 12 -31.73 -34.25 52.05
CA ASN A 12 -33.17 -34.18 52.19
C ASN A 12 -33.59 -33.06 53.14
N GLU A 13 -32.84 -32.83 54.22
CA GLU A 13 -33.07 -31.74 55.15
C GLU A 13 -32.78 -30.38 54.50
N TYR A 14 -31.67 -30.25 53.78
CA TYR A 14 -31.30 -29.03 53.05
C TYR A 14 -32.31 -28.68 51.94
N ARG A 15 -32.90 -29.68 51.27
CA ARG A 15 -33.97 -29.45 50.28
C ARG A 15 -35.28 -28.99 50.90
N LYS A 16 -35.53 -29.30 52.17
CA LYS A 16 -36.73 -28.89 52.91
C LYS A 16 -36.57 -27.50 53.54
N THR A 17 -35.35 -27.01 53.70
CA THR A 17 -35.10 -25.64 54.17
C THR A 17 -35.54 -24.65 53.11
N ASN A 18 -36.57 -23.88 53.42
CA ASN A 18 -37.00 -22.78 52.57
C ASN A 18 -35.88 -21.74 52.49
N ALA A 19 -35.45 -21.41 51.26
CA ALA A 19 -34.57 -20.27 51.04
C ALA A 19 -35.17 -19.03 51.74
N THR A 20 -34.32 -18.31 52.48
CA THR A 20 -34.73 -17.09 53.18
C THR A 20 -35.36 -16.11 52.19
N LEU A 21 -36.34 -15.31 52.63
CA LEU A 21 -37.15 -14.45 51.77
C LEU A 21 -36.27 -13.59 50.84
N HIS A 22 -35.18 -13.04 51.39
CA HIS A 22 -34.18 -12.26 50.67
C HIS A 22 -33.55 -13.00 49.47
N LEU A 23 -33.20 -14.29 49.62
CA LEU A 23 -32.65 -15.09 48.53
C LEU A 23 -33.68 -15.33 47.42
N LYS A 24 -34.96 -15.49 47.78
CA LYS A 24 -36.04 -15.68 46.79
C LYS A 24 -36.39 -14.40 46.04
N THR A 25 -36.33 -13.23 46.69
CA THR A 25 -36.79 -11.97 46.10
C THR A 25 -35.69 -11.17 45.41
N SER A 26 -34.50 -11.10 45.99
CA SER A 26 -33.43 -10.19 45.54
C SER A 26 -32.06 -10.85 45.38
N GLY A 27 -31.88 -12.08 45.88
CA GLY A 27 -30.58 -12.77 45.84
C GLY A 27 -29.97 -12.86 44.44
N TRP A 28 -30.76 -13.20 43.42
CA TRP A 28 -30.29 -13.25 42.04
C TRP A 28 -29.99 -11.86 41.44
N SER A 29 -30.74 -10.83 41.84
CA SER A 29 -30.49 -9.45 41.43
C SER A 29 -29.20 -8.90 42.03
N ASP A 30 -28.88 -9.26 43.28
CA ASP A 30 -27.66 -8.81 43.95
C ASP A 30 -26.42 -9.50 43.37
N VAL A 31 -26.55 -10.78 43.02
CA VAL A 31 -25.52 -11.53 42.27
C VAL A 31 -25.33 -10.93 40.88
N ALA A 32 -26.42 -10.64 40.15
CA ALA A 32 -26.35 -10.01 38.84
C ALA A 32 -25.65 -8.64 38.92
N LYS A 33 -26.02 -7.76 39.86
CA LYS A 33 -25.36 -6.44 40.04
C LYS A 33 -23.87 -6.54 40.36
N LYS A 34 -23.44 -7.56 41.10
CA LYS A 34 -22.02 -7.79 41.41
C LYS A 34 -21.23 -8.37 40.24
N ILE A 35 -21.90 -9.07 39.31
CA ILE A 35 -21.27 -9.63 38.10
C ILE A 35 -21.21 -8.55 37.01
N ASP A 36 -22.25 -7.74 36.90
CA ASP A 36 -22.45 -6.74 35.84
C ASP A 36 -21.73 -5.40 36.07
N THR A 37 -20.95 -5.28 37.15
CA THR A 37 -20.22 -4.04 37.51
C THR A 37 -18.81 -3.93 36.91
N LYS A 38 -18.36 -4.91 36.12
CA LYS A 38 -17.13 -4.75 35.34
C LYS A 38 -17.46 -3.95 34.10
N GLU A 39 -17.02 -2.69 34.06
CA GLU A 39 -17.06 -1.91 32.81
C GLU A 39 -16.53 -2.77 31.66
N PRO A 40 -17.22 -2.79 30.53
CA PRO A 40 -16.78 -3.61 29.42
C PRO A 40 -15.37 -3.20 29.01
N PHE A 41 -14.51 -4.21 28.77
CA PHE A 41 -13.09 -4.03 28.50
C PHE A 41 -12.80 -2.98 27.42
N TYR A 42 -13.65 -2.87 26.39
CA TYR A 42 -13.54 -1.85 25.36
C TYR A 42 -13.63 -0.42 25.91
N LYS A 43 -14.53 -0.11 26.84
CA LYS A 43 -14.62 1.24 27.44
C LYS A 43 -13.35 1.61 28.19
N ARG A 44 -12.74 0.65 28.90
CA ARG A 44 -11.49 0.86 29.64
C ARG A 44 -10.29 1.13 28.71
N ILE A 45 -10.28 0.51 27.53
CA ILE A 45 -9.26 0.79 26.50
C ILE A 45 -9.48 2.17 25.90
N PHE A 46 -10.70 2.48 25.42
CA PHE A 46 -11.02 3.76 24.75
C PHE A 46 -10.96 5.01 25.67
N LEU A 47 -11.07 4.85 26.99
CA LEU A 47 -10.93 5.95 27.96
C LEU A 47 -9.49 6.18 28.46
N SER A 48 -8.55 5.27 28.17
CA SER A 48 -7.15 5.48 28.57
C SER A 48 -6.47 6.50 27.64
N GLY A 49 -5.78 7.49 28.20
CA GLY A 49 -5.09 8.53 27.43
C GLY A 49 -4.09 7.96 26.40
N PHE A 50 -3.52 6.78 26.69
CA PHE A 50 -2.65 6.04 25.77
C PHE A 50 -3.38 5.56 24.51
N ALA A 51 -4.63 5.08 24.62
CA ALA A 51 -5.39 4.63 23.45
C ALA A 51 -5.80 5.80 22.53
N ARG A 52 -6.00 7.00 23.08
CA ARG A 52 -6.31 8.19 22.28
C ARG A 52 -5.08 8.68 21.52
N VAL A 53 -3.92 8.68 22.16
CA VAL A 53 -2.65 9.05 21.51
C VAL A 53 -2.25 8.00 20.48
N SER A 54 -2.36 6.70 20.78
CA SER A 54 -2.04 5.66 19.80
C SER A 54 -3.01 5.65 18.61
N LEU A 55 -4.30 5.92 18.83
CA LEU A 55 -5.28 6.05 17.75
C LEU A 55 -5.03 7.31 16.91
N ALA A 56 -4.62 8.43 17.53
CA ALA A 56 -4.26 9.64 16.80
C ALA A 56 -2.98 9.44 15.97
N VAL A 57 -1.97 8.78 16.52
CA VAL A 57 -0.73 8.43 15.79
C VAL A 57 -1.05 7.46 14.66
N LEU A 58 -1.88 6.44 14.89
CA LEU A 58 -2.30 5.51 13.84
C LEU A 58 -3.09 6.22 12.74
N ALA A 59 -4.01 7.13 13.10
CA ALA A 59 -4.76 7.93 12.13
C ALA A 59 -3.83 8.84 11.32
N LEU A 60 -2.85 9.47 11.96
CA LEU A 60 -1.84 10.26 11.27
C LEU A 60 -1.00 9.39 10.34
N LEU A 61 -0.56 8.21 10.78
CA LEU A 61 0.18 7.27 9.92
C LEU A 61 -0.67 6.84 8.73
N ILE A 62 -1.94 6.51 8.91
CA ILE A 62 -2.84 6.16 7.80
C ILE A 62 -3.00 7.34 6.83
N ILE A 63 -3.13 8.56 7.34
CA ILE A 63 -3.22 9.75 6.49
C ILE A 63 -1.90 9.93 5.72
N PHE A 64 -0.75 9.92 6.39
CA PHE A 64 0.56 10.12 5.77
C PHE A 64 0.90 9.02 4.75
N PHE A 65 0.76 7.74 5.12
CA PHE A 65 1.01 6.62 4.21
C PHE A 65 -0.02 6.55 3.07
N GLY A 66 -1.29 6.86 3.36
CA GLY A 66 -2.33 6.93 2.34
C GLY A 66 -2.06 8.04 1.32
N THR A 67 -1.66 9.23 1.78
CA THR A 67 -1.30 10.35 0.88
C THR A 67 -0.01 10.08 0.12
N TYR A 68 0.93 9.33 0.70
CA TYR A 68 2.18 8.99 0.03
C TYR A 68 1.95 8.08 -1.18
N GLN A 69 1.10 7.06 -1.03
CA GLN A 69 0.73 6.19 -2.16
C GLN A 69 0.00 6.96 -3.27
N ILE A 70 -0.88 7.89 -2.90
CA ILE A 70 -1.55 8.77 -3.87
C ILE A 70 -0.54 9.68 -4.59
N ALA A 71 0.47 10.18 -3.88
CA ALA A 71 1.51 10.99 -4.49
C ALA A 71 2.38 10.18 -5.47
N LEU A 72 2.73 8.93 -5.16
CA LEU A 72 3.49 8.07 -6.07
C LEU A 72 2.70 7.71 -7.35
N ALA A 73 1.38 7.61 -7.26
CA ALA A 73 0.51 7.36 -8.40
C ALA A 73 0.10 8.63 -9.16
N ALA A 74 0.59 9.81 -8.75
CA ALA A 74 0.24 11.07 -9.40
C ALA A 74 0.83 11.12 -10.82
N LEU A 75 0.03 11.59 -11.77
CA LEU A 75 0.43 11.86 -13.14
C LEU A 75 0.80 13.36 -13.31
N PRO A 76 1.50 13.74 -14.39
CA PRO A 76 1.73 15.15 -14.70
C PRO A 76 0.41 15.94 -14.70
N GLY A 77 0.43 17.12 -14.07
CA GLY A 77 -0.77 17.94 -13.89
C GLY A 77 -1.55 17.65 -12.59
N ASP A 78 -1.27 16.55 -11.90
CA ASP A 78 -1.87 16.28 -10.59
C ASP A 78 -1.27 17.16 -9.47
N PRO A 79 -2.06 17.52 -8.44
CA PRO A 79 -1.59 18.36 -7.34
C PRO A 79 -0.39 17.78 -6.57
N PHE A 80 -0.23 16.46 -6.58
CA PHE A 80 0.82 15.75 -5.85
C PHE A 80 2.00 15.33 -6.71
N TYR A 81 2.01 15.65 -8.01
CA TYR A 81 3.09 15.26 -8.92
C TYR A 81 4.44 15.83 -8.46
N SER A 82 4.49 17.08 -8.01
CA SER A 82 5.73 17.67 -7.47
C SER A 82 6.29 16.92 -6.25
N VAL A 83 5.43 16.27 -5.47
CA VAL A 83 5.86 15.44 -4.33
C VAL A 83 6.45 14.12 -4.83
N LYS A 84 5.90 13.54 -5.90
CA LYS A 84 6.46 12.36 -6.59
C LYS A 84 7.88 12.63 -7.06
N ILE A 85 8.07 13.69 -7.87
CA ILE A 85 9.37 14.12 -8.39
C ILE A 85 10.39 14.32 -7.26
N LEU A 86 9.99 15.00 -6.17
CA LEU A 86 10.88 15.21 -5.03
C LEU A 86 11.27 13.90 -4.35
N SER A 87 10.33 12.97 -4.22
CA SER A 87 10.59 11.66 -3.60
C SER A 87 11.53 10.80 -4.46
N GLU A 88 11.35 10.84 -5.77
CA GLU A 88 12.19 10.15 -6.76
C GLU A 88 13.62 10.68 -6.72
N LYS A 89 13.79 12.01 -6.70
CA LYS A 89 15.11 12.63 -6.57
C LYS A 89 15.85 12.20 -5.30
N ILE A 90 15.15 12.09 -4.18
CA ILE A 90 15.76 11.60 -2.93
C ILE A 90 16.19 10.14 -3.06
N ILE A 91 15.38 9.30 -3.71
CA ILE A 91 15.70 7.90 -3.95
C ILE A 91 16.90 7.78 -4.88
N GLU A 92 16.94 8.54 -5.97
CA GLU A 92 18.05 8.59 -6.92
C GLU A 92 19.35 9.01 -6.21
N GLU A 93 19.34 10.12 -5.46
CA GLU A 93 20.52 10.60 -4.71
C GLU A 93 21.01 9.58 -3.68
N THR A 94 20.11 8.78 -3.10
CA THR A 94 20.47 7.81 -2.05
C THR A 94 20.92 6.47 -2.63
N SER A 95 20.29 6.02 -3.71
CA SER A 95 20.54 4.71 -4.34
C SER A 95 21.65 4.76 -5.39
N GLY A 96 21.91 5.93 -5.98
CA GLY A 96 22.83 6.09 -7.11
C GLY A 96 22.32 5.45 -8.41
N SER A 97 21.05 5.05 -8.47
CA SER A 97 20.43 4.45 -9.65
C SER A 97 19.22 5.26 -10.09
N ASN A 98 19.14 5.52 -11.40
CA ASN A 98 18.01 6.22 -12.01
C ASN A 98 16.88 5.25 -12.44
N GLN A 99 17.03 3.95 -12.19
CA GLN A 99 16.12 2.93 -12.72
C GLN A 99 14.69 3.08 -12.21
N VAL A 100 14.51 3.51 -10.95
CA VAL A 100 13.18 3.77 -10.38
C VAL A 100 12.46 4.90 -11.13
N VAL A 101 13.19 5.94 -11.53
CA VAL A 101 12.63 7.08 -12.26
C VAL A 101 12.23 6.66 -13.67
N ILE A 102 13.10 5.88 -14.34
CA ILE A 102 12.82 5.32 -15.68
C ILE A 102 11.55 4.45 -15.64
N ASP A 103 11.45 3.55 -14.66
CA ASP A 103 10.28 2.70 -14.47
C ASP A 103 9.00 3.52 -14.25
N HIS A 104 9.06 4.52 -13.37
CA HIS A 104 7.91 5.38 -13.11
C HIS A 104 7.48 6.21 -14.33
N ARG A 105 8.43 6.71 -15.12
CA ARG A 105 8.09 7.44 -16.35
C ARG A 105 7.51 6.52 -17.42
N ALA A 106 8.01 5.28 -17.55
CA ALA A 106 7.39 4.29 -18.42
C ALA A 106 5.94 3.99 -18.01
N ASP A 107 5.69 3.78 -16.71
CA ASP A 107 4.34 3.56 -16.17
C ASP A 107 3.42 4.77 -16.42
N GLU A 108 3.93 5.99 -16.27
CA GLU A 108 3.18 7.21 -16.57
C GLU A 108 2.80 7.34 -18.05
N ILE A 109 3.72 7.01 -18.98
CA ILE A 109 3.42 6.96 -20.43
C ILE A 109 2.28 5.96 -20.67
N ILE A 110 2.40 4.77 -20.08
CA ILE A 110 1.41 3.70 -20.21
C ILE A 110 0.04 4.14 -19.71
N ASP A 111 -0.02 4.80 -18.54
CA ASP A 111 -1.27 5.20 -17.92
C ASP A 111 -1.92 6.39 -18.65
N LEU A 112 -1.13 7.40 -19.04
CA LEU A 112 -1.62 8.53 -19.85
C LEU A 112 -2.14 8.06 -21.22
N SER A 113 -1.50 7.06 -21.82
CA SER A 113 -1.90 6.49 -23.11
C SER A 113 -3.22 5.69 -23.04
N LYS A 114 -3.63 5.25 -21.85
CA LYS A 114 -4.91 4.54 -21.63
C LYS A 114 -6.07 5.48 -21.33
N GLU A 115 -5.80 6.77 -21.12
CA GLU A 115 -6.86 7.73 -20.83
C GLU A 115 -7.79 7.93 -22.03
N ARG A 116 -9.06 8.20 -21.75
CA ARG A 116 -10.08 8.38 -22.80
C ARG A 116 -9.81 9.60 -23.67
N GLU A 117 -9.19 10.62 -23.09
CA GLU A 117 -8.80 11.85 -23.74
C GLU A 117 -7.36 12.12 -23.32
N VAL A 118 -6.42 11.76 -24.21
CA VAL A 118 -5.00 11.87 -23.93
C VAL A 118 -4.62 13.35 -23.88
N ASN A 119 -4.04 13.78 -22.77
CA ASN A 119 -3.42 15.08 -22.69
C ASN A 119 -2.03 15.03 -23.32
N GLY A 120 -1.94 15.37 -24.62
CA GLY A 120 -0.70 15.32 -25.39
C GLY A 120 0.46 16.10 -24.76
N GLN A 121 0.21 17.22 -24.07
CA GLN A 121 1.28 17.96 -23.39
C GLN A 121 1.89 17.20 -22.22
N ASN A 122 1.05 16.51 -21.45
CA ASN A 122 1.51 15.69 -20.33
C ASN A 122 2.27 14.46 -20.87
N LEU A 123 1.76 13.84 -21.93
CA LEU A 123 2.39 12.67 -22.55
C LEU A 123 3.77 13.02 -23.14
N GLU A 124 3.85 14.08 -23.94
CA GLU A 124 5.10 14.59 -24.52
C GLU A 124 6.14 14.91 -23.44
N GLN A 125 5.71 15.54 -22.34
CA GLN A 125 6.59 15.82 -21.20
C GLN A 125 7.19 14.54 -20.62
N VAL A 126 6.36 13.52 -20.34
CA VAL A 126 6.83 12.27 -19.72
C VAL A 126 7.71 11.48 -20.68
N VAL A 127 7.39 11.48 -21.98
CA VAL A 127 8.22 10.84 -23.01
C VAL A 127 9.60 11.48 -23.08
N ALA A 128 9.67 12.82 -23.07
CA ALA A 128 10.94 13.53 -23.05
C ALA A 128 11.76 13.22 -21.77
N GLU A 129 11.10 13.23 -20.60
CA GLU A 129 11.74 12.87 -19.32
C GLU A 129 12.20 11.39 -19.31
N TYR A 130 11.42 10.48 -19.88
CA TYR A 130 11.81 9.07 -20.02
C TYR A 130 13.08 8.93 -20.88
N LYS A 131 13.07 9.53 -22.08
CA LYS A 131 14.22 9.52 -23.01
C LYS A 131 15.48 10.05 -22.36
N GLU A 132 15.42 11.23 -21.72
CA GLU A 132 16.55 11.83 -21.02
C GLU A 132 17.13 10.91 -19.93
N ASN A 133 16.27 10.29 -19.12
CA ASN A 133 16.70 9.40 -18.05
C ASN A 133 17.33 8.10 -18.58
N VAL A 134 16.79 7.53 -19.65
CA VAL A 134 17.32 6.33 -20.31
C VAL A 134 18.67 6.63 -20.94
N ASP A 135 18.80 7.74 -21.67
CA ASP A 135 20.05 8.16 -22.30
C ASP A 135 21.15 8.39 -21.26
N GLN A 136 20.82 9.07 -20.15
CA GLN A 136 21.74 9.28 -19.05
C GLN A 136 22.16 7.96 -18.38
N ALA A 137 21.24 7.01 -18.23
CA ALA A 137 21.56 5.69 -17.70
C ALA A 137 22.48 4.90 -18.64
N LYS A 138 22.19 4.90 -19.96
CA LYS A 138 23.04 4.28 -20.98
C LYS A 138 24.46 4.88 -20.97
N GLU A 139 24.59 6.21 -20.98
CA GLU A 139 25.90 6.91 -20.90
C GLU A 139 26.68 6.53 -19.64
N ASN A 140 26.00 6.42 -18.49
CA ASN A 140 26.63 6.00 -17.25
C ASN A 140 27.16 4.55 -17.32
N PHE A 141 26.40 3.61 -17.90
CA PHE A 141 26.84 2.22 -18.06
C PHE A 141 27.99 2.09 -19.07
N GLU A 142 27.96 2.86 -20.15
CA GLU A 142 29.08 2.94 -21.10
C GLU A 142 30.36 3.48 -20.45
N ALA A 143 30.22 4.52 -19.61
CA ALA A 143 31.35 5.14 -18.92
C ALA A 143 31.97 4.23 -17.85
N THR A 144 31.17 3.41 -17.17
CA THR A 144 31.66 2.45 -16.16
C THR A 144 32.12 1.13 -16.79
N GLY A 145 31.66 0.80 -17.99
CA GLY A 145 31.89 -0.49 -18.65
C GLY A 145 31.14 -1.65 -17.98
N GLU A 146 30.18 -1.35 -17.11
CA GLU A 146 29.31 -2.34 -16.48
C GLU A 146 28.03 -2.48 -17.30
N SER A 147 27.88 -3.60 -18.04
CA SER A 147 26.58 -3.96 -18.62
C SER A 147 25.63 -4.37 -17.49
N ASN A 148 24.40 -3.84 -17.54
CA ASN A 148 23.35 -4.18 -16.61
C ASN A 148 22.23 -4.92 -17.35
N ALA A 149 22.32 -6.25 -17.36
CA ALA A 149 21.32 -7.11 -17.98
C ALA A 149 19.90 -6.88 -17.42
N ASP A 150 19.76 -6.50 -16.14
CA ASP A 150 18.45 -6.20 -15.56
C ASP A 150 17.87 -4.90 -16.14
N PHE A 151 18.73 -3.92 -16.44
CA PHE A 151 18.32 -2.68 -17.11
C PHE A 151 17.92 -2.93 -18.57
N GLU A 152 18.73 -3.67 -19.33
CA GLU A 152 18.43 -4.02 -20.73
C GLU A 152 17.14 -4.84 -20.85
N ASN A 153 16.93 -5.84 -19.98
CA ASN A 153 15.69 -6.60 -19.93
C ASN A 153 14.49 -5.68 -19.65
N LYS A 154 14.65 -4.68 -18.78
CA LYS A 154 13.59 -3.74 -18.45
C LYS A 154 13.24 -2.81 -19.61
N LEU A 155 14.24 -2.32 -20.34
CA LEU A 155 14.02 -1.52 -21.54
C LEU A 155 13.28 -2.33 -22.61
N ASN A 156 13.64 -3.60 -22.82
CA ASN A 156 12.93 -4.48 -23.75
C ASN A 156 11.46 -4.73 -23.36
N GLU A 157 11.17 -4.91 -22.07
CA GLU A 157 9.79 -5.00 -21.57
C GLU A 157 9.00 -3.70 -21.87
N GLN A 158 9.61 -2.54 -21.62
CA GLN A 158 9.00 -1.23 -21.85
C GLN A 158 8.78 -0.97 -23.34
N HIS A 159 9.76 -1.27 -24.19
CA HIS A 159 9.66 -1.17 -25.64
C HIS A 159 8.47 -1.98 -26.18
N SER A 160 8.36 -3.22 -25.76
CA SER A 160 7.26 -4.11 -26.16
C SER A 160 5.89 -3.56 -25.78
N GLU A 161 5.78 -2.92 -24.60
CA GLU A 161 4.53 -2.29 -24.19
C GLU A 161 4.23 -1.00 -24.94
N PHE A 162 5.23 -0.18 -25.24
CA PHE A 162 5.05 1.01 -26.08
C PHE A 162 4.65 0.64 -27.51
N GLU A 163 5.23 -0.42 -28.09
CA GLU A 163 4.77 -0.97 -29.37
C GLU A 163 3.30 -1.39 -29.33
N ARG A 164 2.91 -2.12 -28.28
CA ARG A 164 1.51 -2.55 -28.13
C ARG A 164 0.57 -1.35 -28.00
N ILE A 165 0.95 -0.34 -27.22
CA ILE A 165 0.15 0.88 -27.02
C ILE A 165 0.00 1.68 -28.31
N SER A 166 1.09 1.87 -29.06
CA SER A 166 1.10 2.52 -30.38
C SER A 166 0.19 1.78 -31.37
N SER A 167 0.26 0.45 -31.39
CA SER A 167 -0.61 -0.36 -32.25
C SER A 167 -2.09 -0.29 -31.84
N ASP A 168 -2.37 -0.21 -30.54
CA ASP A 168 -3.74 -0.13 -30.01
C ASP A 168 -4.32 1.29 -30.17
N ASN A 169 -3.48 2.32 -30.19
CA ASN A 169 -3.85 3.74 -30.25
C ASN A 169 -2.98 4.49 -31.28
N PRO A 170 -3.30 4.39 -32.58
CA PRO A 170 -2.49 5.02 -33.63
C PRO A 170 -2.42 6.55 -33.53
N ASP A 171 -3.40 7.16 -32.86
CA ASP A 171 -3.50 8.62 -32.70
C ASP A 171 -2.41 9.20 -31.78
N ILE A 172 -1.70 8.37 -31.01
CA ILE A 172 -0.62 8.79 -30.11
C ILE A 172 0.74 8.20 -30.51
N GLU A 173 0.82 7.55 -31.67
CA GLU A 173 2.02 6.85 -32.14
C GLU A 173 3.22 7.80 -32.26
N GLU A 174 2.99 9.01 -32.78
CA GLU A 174 4.03 10.04 -32.94
C GLU A 174 4.53 10.53 -31.57
N GLU A 175 3.62 10.71 -30.61
CA GLU A 175 3.95 11.18 -29.26
C GLU A 175 4.77 10.19 -28.45
N ILE A 176 4.67 8.88 -28.70
CA ILE A 176 5.41 7.85 -27.97
C ILE A 176 6.57 7.25 -28.76
N GLU A 177 6.81 7.71 -29.99
CA GLU A 177 7.90 7.23 -30.86
C GLU A 177 9.27 7.41 -30.19
N ASP A 178 9.51 8.57 -29.57
CA ASP A 178 10.74 8.87 -28.85
C ASP A 178 10.99 7.92 -27.67
N ALA A 179 9.92 7.49 -26.97
CA ALA A 179 10.05 6.53 -25.88
C ALA A 179 10.38 5.13 -26.41
N LYS A 180 9.78 4.74 -27.55
CA LYS A 180 10.12 3.48 -28.24
C LYS A 180 11.58 3.46 -28.64
N GLU A 181 12.07 4.50 -29.32
CA GLU A 181 13.46 4.62 -29.74
C GLU A 181 14.41 4.58 -28.52
N ALA A 182 14.11 5.32 -27.45
CA ALA A 182 14.94 5.34 -26.25
C ALA A 182 15.02 3.96 -25.57
N SER A 183 13.89 3.23 -25.52
CA SER A 183 13.80 1.88 -24.95
C SER A 183 14.37 0.79 -25.85
N ASP A 184 14.64 1.09 -27.12
CA ASP A 184 15.27 0.15 -28.02
C ASP A 184 16.72 -0.08 -27.56
N THR A 185 17.00 -1.32 -27.19
CA THR A 185 18.36 -1.81 -27.04
C THR A 185 18.68 -2.48 -28.35
N GLU A 186 19.29 -1.75 -29.29
CA GLU A 186 19.81 -2.35 -30.52
C GLU A 186 20.67 -3.56 -30.12
N GLU A 187 20.13 -4.77 -30.29
CA GLU A 187 20.97 -5.95 -30.41
C GLU A 187 21.84 -5.66 -31.62
N HIS A 188 23.12 -5.37 -31.38
CA HIS A 188 24.15 -5.60 -32.37
C HIS A 188 24.06 -7.09 -32.70
N GLU A 189 23.17 -7.45 -33.64
CA GLU A 189 23.22 -8.69 -34.39
C GLU A 189 24.60 -8.70 -35.05
N THR A 190 25.58 -9.25 -34.34
CA THR A 190 26.81 -9.72 -34.94
C THR A 190 26.41 -10.91 -35.80
N ASP A 191 26.02 -10.62 -37.04
CA ASP A 191 26.00 -11.57 -38.14
C ASP A 191 27.44 -12.10 -38.33
N ASP A 192 27.68 -13.31 -37.82
CA ASP A 192 28.85 -14.17 -38.09
C ASP A 192 28.67 -14.96 -39.40
#